data_AF-X0YFK0-F1
#
_entry.id   AF-X0YFK0-F1
#
_cell.length_a   1.000
_cell.length_b   1.000
_cell.length_c   1.000
_cell.angle_alpha   90.00
_cell.angle_beta   90.00
_cell.angle_gamma   90.00
#
_symmetry.space_group_name_H-M   'P 1'
#
loop_
_entity.id
_entity.type
_entity.pdbx_description
1 polymer ?
#
loop_
_entity_poly.entity_id
_entity_poly.type
_entity_poly.pdbx_seq_one_letter_code
_entity_poly.pdbx_strand_id
1 'polypeptide(L)' 'MLLALALALVAAVPFLTRPGLPRQTDAELHVYRAAELGHALRAGAFYPRWAPDFYYGYGYPIFNYYAPLTYYLA' A
#
# COMPACT_ATOMS: atom_id res chain seq x y z
N MET A 1 -23.92 0.73 19.27
CA MET A 1 -22.78 -0.08 18.79
C MET A 1 -23.20 -1.20 17.84
N LEU A 2 -24.21 -2.03 18.15
CA LEU A 2 -24.63 -3.13 17.26
C LEU A 2 -25.05 -2.67 15.86
N LEU A 3 -25.83 -1.59 15.77
CA LEU A 3 -26.21 -1.02 14.47
C LEU A 3 -25.00 -0.55 13.65
N ALA A 4 -24.03 0.11 14.29
CA ALA A 4 -22.81 0.57 13.62
C ALA A 4 -21.97 -0.61 13.12
N LEU A 5 -21.86 -1.69 13.91
CA LEU A 5 -21.22 -2.94 13.50
C LEU A 5 -21.93 -3.58 12.31
N ALA A 6 -23.26 -3.65 12.32
CA ALA A 6 -24.04 -4.17 11.22
C ALA A 6 -23.82 -3.36 9.93
N LEU A 7 -23.83 -2.03 10.02
CA LEU A 7 -23.55 -1.15 8.88
C LEU A 7 -22.11 -1.31 8.36
N ALA A 8 -21.12 -1.46 9.25
CA ALA A 8 -19.74 -1.71 8.85
C ALA A 8 -19.59 -3.05 8.12
N LEU A 9 -20.27 -4.10 8.57
CA LEU A 9 -20.27 -5.40 7.90
C LEU A 9 -20.89 -5.31 6.50
N VAL A 10 -22.01 -4.61 6.36
CA VAL A 10 -22.65 -4.36 5.05
C VAL A 10 -21.70 -3.59 4.12
N ALA A 11 -21.03 -2.56 4.63
CA ALA A 11 -20.05 -1.79 3.87
C ALA A 11 -18.81 -2.62 3.47
N ALA A 12 -18.45 -3.64 4.26
CA ALA A 12 -17.32 -4.52 4.00
C ALA A 12 -17.61 -5.61 2.94
N VAL A 13 -18.88 -5.96 2.68
CA VAL A 13 -19.28 -7.00 1.71
C VAL A 13 -18.56 -6.92 0.35
N PRO A 14 -18.49 -5.78 -0.35
CA PRO A 14 -17.83 -5.72 -1.66
C PRO A 14 -16.33 -6.02 -1.58
N PHE A 15 -15.67 -5.76 -0.43
CA PHE A 15 -14.26 -6.06 -0.22
C PHE A 15 -14.01 -7.56 0.03
N LEU A 16 -15.02 -8.29 0.49
CA LEU A 16 -14.92 -9.71 0.83
C LEU A 16 -15.42 -10.63 -0.30
N THR A 17 -16.34 -10.16 -1.13
CA THR A 17 -17.04 -10.99 -2.13
C THR A 17 -16.53 -10.79 -3.56
N ARG A 18 -15.87 -9.66 -3.85
CA ARG A 18 -15.38 -9.36 -5.19
C ARG A 18 -13.90 -9.74 -5.28
N PRO A 19 -13.48 -10.50 -6.31
CA PRO A 19 -12.08 -10.85 -6.49
C PRO A 19 -11.24 -9.62 -6.88
N GLY A 20 -9.99 -9.62 -6.46
CA GLY A 20 -9.01 -8.59 -6.78
C GLY A 20 -8.93 -7.48 -5.74
N LEU A 21 -8.12 -6.45 -6.05
CA LEU A 21 -7.97 -5.30 -5.18
C LEU A 21 -9.23 -4.41 -5.25
N PRO A 22 -9.58 -3.74 -4.14
CA PRO A 22 -10.62 -2.72 -4.15
C PRO A 22 -10.27 -1.63 -5.17
N ARG A 23 -11.18 -1.40 -6.12
CA ARG A 23 -11.01 -0.36 -7.14
C ARG A 23 -11.42 1.00 -6.58
N GLN A 24 -10.88 2.07 -7.17
CA GLN A 24 -11.13 3.46 -6.77
C GLN A 24 -10.68 3.78 -5.33
N THR A 25 -9.79 2.96 -4.79
CA THR A 25 -9.07 3.22 -3.54
C THR A 25 -7.57 3.35 -3.84
N ASP A 26 -6.77 3.58 -2.81
CA ASP A 26 -5.31 3.57 -2.88
C ASP A 26 -4.70 2.17 -2.75
N ALA A 27 -5.52 1.10 -2.75
CA ALA A 27 -5.04 -0.28 -2.58
C ALA A 27 -3.95 -0.68 -3.60
N GLU A 28 -4.11 -0.28 -4.86
CA GLU A 28 -3.12 -0.53 -5.91
C GLU A 28 -1.79 0.18 -5.62
N LEU A 29 -1.83 1.42 -5.09
CA LEU A 29 -0.63 2.19 -4.74
C LEU A 29 0.18 1.48 -3.65
N HIS A 30 -0.48 0.84 -2.69
CA HIS A 30 0.20 0.08 -1.64
C HIS A 30 0.97 -1.13 -2.19
N VAL A 31 0.43 -1.81 -3.20
CA VAL A 31 1.12 -2.94 -3.86
C VAL A 31 2.39 -2.45 -4.56
N TYR A 32 2.31 -1.33 -5.31
CA TYR A 32 3.49 -0.76 -5.96
C TYR A 32 4.56 -0.32 -4.95
N ARG A 33 4.16 0.28 -3.83
CA ARG A 33 5.09 0.70 -2.76
C ARG A 33 5.78 -0.47 -2.09
N ALA A 34 5.06 -1.57 -1.85
CA ALA A 34 5.64 -2.80 -1.30
C ALA A 34 6.65 -3.41 -2.27
N ALA A 35 6.31 -3.47 -3.57
CA ALA A 35 7.22 -3.97 -4.60
C ALA A 35 8.50 -3.12 -4.69
N GLU A 36 8.37 -1.79 -4.71
CA GLU A 36 9.47 -0.83 -4.75
C GLU A 36 10.40 -0.98 -3.54
N LEU A 37 9.82 -1.03 -2.34
CA LEU A 37 10.60 -1.27 -1.12
C LEU A 37 11.35 -2.60 -1.22
N GLY A 38 10.69 -3.68 -1.67
CA GLY A 38 11.33 -4.97 -1.87
C GLY A 38 12.52 -4.91 -2.85
N HIS A 39 12.45 -4.09 -3.89
CA HIS A 39 13.57 -3.87 -4.83
C HIS A 39 14.72 -3.14 -4.13
N ALA A 40 14.43 -2.05 -3.41
CA ALA A 40 15.43 -1.30 -2.66
C ALA A 40 16.12 -2.15 -1.58
N LEU A 41 15.36 -2.98 -0.86
CA LEU A 41 15.91 -3.90 0.16
C LEU A 41 16.85 -4.93 -0.46
N ARG A 42 16.47 -5.54 -1.59
CA ARG A 42 17.35 -6.48 -2.32
C ARG A 42 18.60 -5.80 -2.87
N ALA A 43 18.53 -4.51 -3.18
CA ALA A 43 19.67 -3.69 -3.57
C ALA A 43 20.56 -3.24 -2.38
N GLY A 44 20.23 -3.65 -1.14
CA GLY A 44 21.01 -3.33 0.06
C GLY A 44 20.61 -2.01 0.75
N ALA A 45 19.60 -1.31 0.24
CA ALA A 45 19.05 -0.12 0.89
C ALA A 45 18.03 -0.52 1.95
N PHE A 46 18.49 -0.84 3.16
CA PHE A 46 17.64 -1.27 4.27
C PHE A 46 16.66 -0.21 4.78
N TYR A 47 16.95 1.07 4.53
CA TYR A 47 16.09 2.20 4.91
C TYR A 47 15.99 3.21 3.75
N PRO A 48 15.29 2.86 2.66
CA PRO A 48 15.24 3.70 1.48
C PRO A 48 14.34 4.91 1.74
N ARG A 49 14.84 6.09 1.35
CA ARG A 49 14.08 7.35 1.41
C ARG A 49 13.54 7.78 0.04
N TRP A 50 13.99 7.10 -1.01
CA TRP A 50 13.72 7.43 -2.39
C TRP A 50 13.22 6.19 -3.13
N ALA A 51 12.10 6.35 -3.83
CA ALA A 51 11.55 5.35 -4.73
C ALA A 51 11.92 5.73 -6.17
N PRO A 52 13.01 5.22 -6.76
CA PRO A 52 13.45 5.56 -8.12
C PRO A 52 12.42 5.27 -9.21
N ASP A 53 11.64 4.19 -9.11
CA ASP A 53 10.75 3.78 -10.20
C ASP A 53 9.42 4.55 -10.20
N PHE A 54 9.19 5.37 -9.18
CA PHE A 54 7.99 6.18 -9.05
C PHE A 54 8.09 7.48 -9.85
N TYR A 55 6.94 8.13 -10.04
CA TYR A 55 6.83 9.40 -10.75
C TYR A 55 7.48 9.34 -12.14
N TYR A 56 7.07 8.35 -12.95
CA TYR A 56 7.61 8.11 -14.29
C TYR A 56 9.13 7.87 -14.33
N GLY A 57 9.73 7.35 -13.26
CA GLY A 57 11.17 7.09 -13.18
C GLY A 57 12.03 8.30 -12.78
N TYR A 58 11.42 9.46 -12.55
CA TYR A 58 12.13 10.61 -11.95
C TYR A 58 12.39 10.42 -10.46
N GLY A 59 11.65 9.50 -9.85
CA GLY A 59 11.74 9.15 -8.45
C GLY A 59 10.86 10.00 -7.54
N TYR A 60 10.56 9.46 -6.36
CA TYR A 60 9.62 10.06 -5.42
C TYR A 60 10.02 9.79 -3.95
N PRO A 61 10.01 10.81 -3.05
CA PRO A 61 10.49 10.65 -1.67
C PRO A 61 9.44 10.06 -0.71
N ILE A 62 8.62 9.11 -1.18
CA ILE A 62 7.40 8.67 -0.48
C ILE A 62 7.65 8.03 0.89
N PHE A 63 8.76 7.32 1.03
CA PHE A 63 9.09 6.58 2.25
C PHE A 63 9.47 7.49 3.43
N ASN A 64 9.64 8.80 3.22
CA ASN A 64 9.81 9.76 4.30
C ASN A 64 8.47 10.17 4.95
N TYR A 65 7.36 10.06 4.23
CA TYR A 65 6.07 10.64 4.62
C TYR A 65 5.02 9.58 4.91
N TYR A 66 5.09 8.43 4.24
CA TYR A 66 4.13 7.35 4.42
C TYR A 66 4.67 6.29 5.38
N ALA A 67 3.80 5.73 6.23
CA ALA A 67 4.15 4.74 7.24
C ALA A 67 5.05 3.62 6.65
N PRO A 68 6.37 3.62 6.92
CA PRO A 68 7.29 2.75 6.21
C PRO A 68 7.14 1.31 6.68
N LEU A 69 6.86 1.11 7.98
CA LEU A 69 6.80 -0.20 8.63
C LEU A 69 5.81 -1.16 7.96
N THR A 70 4.66 -0.67 7.51
CA THR A 70 3.63 -1.49 6.85
C THR A 70 4.19 -2.24 5.64
N TYR A 71 5.12 -1.63 4.90
CA TYR A 71 5.70 -2.24 3.71
C TYR A 71 6.83 -3.22 4.01
N TYR A 72 7.49 -3.11 5.17
CA TYR A 72 8.51 -4.08 5.61
C TYR A 72 7.89 -5.41 6.05
N LEU A 73 6.62 -5.40 6.43
CA LEU A 73 5.87 -6.56 6.91
C LEU A 73 5.05 -7.23 5.79
N ALA A 74 5.05 -6.66 4.58
CA ALA A 74 4.26 -7.10 3.44
C ALA A 74 4.85 -8.32 2.73
#